data_AF-A0AAU5W7F4-F1
#
_entry.id   AF-A0AAU5W7F4-F1
#
_cell.length_a   1.000
_cell.length_b   1.000
_cell.length_c   1.000
_cell.angle_alpha   90.00
_cell.angle_beta   90.00
_cell.angle_gamma   90.00
#
_symmetry.space_group_name_H-M   'P 1'
#
loop_
_entity.id
_entity.type
_entity.pdbx_description
1 polymer ?
#
loop_
_entity_poly.entity_id
_entity_poly.type
_entity_poly.pdbx_seq_one_letter_code
_entity_poly.pdbx_strand_id
1 'polypeptide(L)'
;MVCDTNGDRDEERAYLREAVQQRFAGVVITPFRLVAKDFLTLSEAGIPAVFSADLPFGETDLVTPDARAAMRAAPAEVTGAGSRRIAMIAGPPGCHRGRPPAGVVAVPRRPVRHHAPRPPDRAR
;
A
#
# COMPACT_ATOMS: atom_id res chain seq x y z
N MET A 1 20.28 -0.54 -2.44
CA MET A 1 19.70 -0.63 -1.09
C MET A 1 18.25 -1.11 -1.22
N VAL A 2 17.77 -1.94 -0.30
CA VAL A 2 16.36 -2.34 -0.19
C VAL A 2 15.93 -2.04 1.23
N CYS A 3 14.75 -1.46 1.40
CA CYS A 3 14.21 -1.08 2.70
C CYS A 3 12.73 -1.47 2.79
N ASP A 4 12.29 -1.76 4.00
CA ASP A 4 10.89 -1.92 4.36
C ASP A 4 10.56 -0.85 5.40
N THR A 5 9.50 -0.08 5.15
CA THR A 5 9.06 1.01 6.03
C THR A 5 7.94 0.58 6.96
N ASN A 6 7.51 -0.69 6.91
CA ASN A 6 6.32 -1.20 7.59
C ASN A 6 5.04 -0.39 7.29
N GLY A 7 5.03 0.40 6.20
CA GLY A 7 3.97 1.37 5.91
C GLY A 7 3.90 2.54 6.90
N ASP A 8 4.93 2.76 7.69
CA ASP A 8 5.08 3.92 8.56
C ASP A 8 5.50 5.15 7.75
N ARG A 9 4.77 6.25 7.93
CA ARG A 9 4.97 7.44 7.10
C ARG A 9 6.27 8.16 7.44
N ASP A 10 6.68 8.15 8.70
CA ASP A 10 7.89 8.86 9.12
C ASP A 10 9.14 8.07 8.70
N GLU A 11 9.06 6.74 8.72
CA GLU A 11 10.06 5.85 8.14
C GLU A 11 10.15 6.01 6.62
N GLU A 12 9.02 6.04 5.91
CA GLU A 12 8.99 6.34 4.46
C GLU A 12 9.69 7.67 4.15
N ARG A 13 9.41 8.73 4.93
CA ARG A 13 10.06 10.04 4.76
C ARG A 13 11.54 10.02 5.13
N ALA A 14 11.94 9.22 6.10
CA ALA A 14 13.34 9.08 6.48
C ALA A 14 14.16 8.50 5.33
N TYR A 15 13.66 7.45 4.67
CA TYR A 15 14.33 6.87 3.51
C TYR A 15 14.41 7.81 2.31
N LEU A 16 13.41 8.68 2.09
CA LEU A 16 13.52 9.73 1.07
C LEU A 16 14.67 10.70 1.37
N ARG A 17 14.82 11.12 2.64
CA ARG A 17 15.95 11.97 3.05
C ARG A 17 17.29 11.24 2.92
N GLU A 18 17.33 9.96 3.25
CA GLU A 18 18.54 9.14 3.12
C GLU A 18 18.97 9.03 1.66
N ALA A 19 18.04 8.81 0.72
CA ALA A 19 18.33 8.75 -0.71
C ALA A 19 19.00 10.05 -1.20
N VAL A 20 18.55 11.20 -0.71
CA VAL A 20 19.16 12.51 -1.00
C VAL A 20 20.55 12.62 -0.36
N GLN A 21 20.66 12.32 0.93
CA GLN A 21 21.92 12.42 1.68
C GLN A 21 23.02 11.53 1.09
N GLN A 22 22.66 10.33 0.64
CA GLN A 22 23.58 9.38 0.03
C GLN A 22 23.73 9.58 -1.49
N ARG A 23 23.07 10.59 -2.08
CA ARG A 23 23.13 10.92 -3.50
C ARG A 23 22.84 9.73 -4.40
N PHE A 24 21.71 9.08 -4.15
CA PHE A 24 21.29 7.96 -4.98
C PHE A 24 21.12 8.41 -6.43
N ALA A 25 21.54 7.55 -7.36
CA ALA A 25 21.36 7.79 -8.80
C ALA A 25 19.90 7.67 -9.25
N GLY A 26 19.04 7.08 -8.42
CA GLY A 26 17.60 6.91 -8.66
C GLY A 26 16.96 6.00 -7.63
N VAL A 27 15.63 5.97 -7.60
CA VAL A 27 14.83 5.17 -6.65
C VAL A 27 13.62 4.51 -7.31
N VAL A 28 13.28 3.30 -6.83
CA VAL A 28 12.00 2.65 -7.13
C VAL A 28 11.21 2.54 -5.83
N ILE A 29 9.99 3.04 -5.81
CA ILE A 29 9.22 3.22 -4.58
C ILE A 29 7.85 2.53 -4.72
N THR A 30 7.45 1.81 -3.67
CA THR A 30 6.09 1.27 -3.51
C THR A 30 5.40 1.97 -2.33
N PRO A 31 4.91 3.20 -2.50
CA PRO A 31 4.48 4.02 -1.37
C PRO A 31 3.19 3.49 -0.76
N PHE A 32 3.08 3.62 0.56
CA PHE A 32 1.90 3.25 1.33
C PHE A 32 1.14 4.48 1.84
N ARG A 33 1.81 5.42 2.53
CA ARG A 33 1.17 6.59 3.17
C ARG A 33 1.69 7.96 2.71
N LEU A 34 2.79 8.00 1.96
CA LEU A 34 3.31 9.24 1.39
C LEU A 34 2.29 9.94 0.50
N VAL A 35 2.48 11.20 0.13
CA VAL A 35 1.66 11.88 -0.89
C VAL A 35 2.57 12.55 -1.90
N ALA A 36 2.02 13.03 -3.03
CA ALA A 36 2.82 13.64 -4.10
C ALA A 36 3.84 14.68 -3.59
N LYS A 37 3.44 15.55 -2.64
CA LYS A 37 4.33 16.55 -2.04
C LYS A 37 5.51 15.98 -1.25
N ASP A 38 5.40 14.76 -0.72
CA ASP A 38 6.50 14.15 0.04
C ASP A 38 7.67 13.79 -0.89
N PHE A 39 7.42 13.60 -2.20
CA PHE A 39 8.45 13.26 -3.20
C PHE A 39 9.18 14.46 -3.80
N LEU A 40 8.76 15.69 -3.46
CA LEU A 40 9.44 16.91 -3.91
C LEU A 40 10.92 16.91 -3.53
N THR A 41 11.27 16.32 -2.38
CA THR A 41 12.66 16.19 -1.93
C THR A 41 13.55 15.42 -2.90
N LEU A 42 13.01 14.47 -3.66
CA LEU A 42 13.77 13.72 -4.66
C LEU A 42 13.90 14.52 -5.94
N SER A 43 12.81 15.13 -6.41
CA SER A 43 12.83 15.94 -7.63
C SER A 43 13.73 17.17 -7.49
N GLU A 44 13.70 17.84 -6.34
CA GLU A 44 14.57 18.99 -6.03
C GLU A 44 16.05 18.59 -5.96
N ALA A 45 16.34 17.35 -5.55
CA ALA A 45 17.69 16.79 -5.55
C ALA A 45 18.14 16.23 -6.91
N GLY A 46 17.28 16.26 -7.94
CA GLY A 46 17.56 15.68 -9.25
C GLY A 46 17.64 14.15 -9.26
N ILE A 47 17.01 13.48 -8.28
CA ILE A 47 17.00 12.02 -8.17
C ILE A 47 15.77 11.48 -8.91
N PRO A 48 15.94 10.73 -10.01
CA PRO A 48 14.82 10.14 -10.74
C PRO A 48 14.12 9.07 -9.88
N ALA A 49 12.80 9.03 -9.95
CA ALA A 49 11.97 8.10 -9.20
C ALA A 49 11.01 7.36 -10.14
N VAL A 50 10.79 6.07 -9.87
CA VAL A 50 9.73 5.28 -10.50
C VAL A 50 8.82 4.75 -9.40
N PHE A 51 7.51 4.91 -9.56
CA PHE A 51 6.52 4.46 -8.60
C PHE A 51 5.84 3.18 -9.04
N SER A 52 5.63 2.27 -8.10
CA SER A 52 4.69 1.16 -8.27
C SER A 52 3.52 1.36 -7.29
N ALA A 53 2.40 1.84 -7.83
CA ALA A 53 1.23 2.28 -7.05
C ALA A 53 -0.06 2.27 -7.90
N ASP A 54 -1.22 2.40 -7.25
CA ASP A 54 -2.53 2.44 -7.91
C ASP A 54 -2.95 3.87 -8.36
N LEU A 55 -2.18 4.89 -7.99
CA LEU A 55 -2.49 6.30 -8.24
C LEU A 55 -1.22 7.07 -8.67
N PRO A 56 -1.37 8.10 -9.52
CA PRO A 56 -0.24 8.92 -9.98
C PRO A 56 0.27 9.89 -8.91
N PHE A 57 1.57 10.20 -8.98
CA PHE A 57 2.25 11.18 -8.15
C PHE A 57 2.89 12.27 -9.02
N GLY A 58 2.10 13.27 -9.41
CA GLY A 58 2.58 14.31 -10.33
C GLY A 58 2.90 13.73 -11.71
N GLU A 59 3.98 14.21 -12.33
CA GLU A 59 4.45 13.80 -13.67
C GLU A 59 5.48 12.64 -13.62
N THR A 60 5.59 11.93 -12.50
CA THR A 60 6.60 10.88 -12.34
C THR A 60 6.22 9.56 -13.00
N ASP A 61 7.22 8.80 -13.46
CA ASP A 61 7.06 7.46 -14.00
C ASP A 61 6.31 6.54 -13.04
N LEU A 62 5.27 5.89 -13.56
CA LEU A 62 4.35 5.05 -12.80
C LEU A 62 4.15 3.69 -13.48
N VAL A 63 4.36 2.64 -12.70
CA VAL A 63 3.95 1.28 -13.02
C VAL A 63 2.72 0.95 -12.18
N THR A 64 1.55 0.91 -12.82
CA THR A 64 0.27 0.65 -12.15
C THR A 64 -0.42 -0.60 -12.73
N PRO A 65 -1.04 -1.45 -11.90
CA PRO A 65 -1.95 -2.47 -12.40
C PRO A 65 -3.24 -1.83 -12.93
N ASP A 66 -4.00 -2.54 -13.79
CA ASP A 66 -5.39 -2.18 -14.10
C ASP A 66 -6.31 -2.64 -12.94
N ALA A 67 -6.18 -1.93 -11.81
CA ALA A 67 -6.99 -2.20 -10.63
C ALA A 67 -8.50 -2.06 -10.92
N ARG A 68 -8.88 -1.23 -11.90
CA ARG A 68 -10.29 -1.03 -12.27
C ARG A 68 -10.86 -2.24 -12.97
N ALA A 69 -10.12 -2.87 -13.89
CA ALA A 69 -10.51 -4.13 -14.50
C ALA A 69 -10.55 -5.26 -13.47
N ALA A 70 -9.53 -5.36 -12.61
CA ALA A 70 -9.48 -6.36 -11.54
C ALA A 70 -10.69 -6.25 -10.60
N MET A 71 -11.07 -5.03 -10.20
CA MET A 71 -12.25 -4.77 -9.36
C MET A 71 -13.58 -5.11 -10.03
N ARG A 72 -13.64 -5.20 -11.36
CA ARG A 72 -14.84 -5.70 -12.07
C ARG A 72 -14.82 -7.21 -12.22
N ALA A 73 -13.65 -7.77 -12.56
CA ALA A 73 -13.49 -9.20 -12.81
C ALA A 73 -13.66 -10.03 -11.53
N ALA A 74 -13.09 -9.60 -10.41
CA ALA A 74 -13.10 -10.39 -9.18
C ALA A 74 -14.52 -10.63 -8.61
N PRO A 75 -15.40 -9.61 -8.48
CA PRO A 75 -16.79 -9.86 -8.06
C PRO A 75 -17.55 -10.70 -9.08
N ALA A 76 -17.32 -10.51 -10.38
CA ALA A 76 -17.99 -11.27 -11.43
C ALA A 76 -17.70 -12.77 -11.30
N GLU A 77 -16.44 -13.14 -11.07
CA GLU A 77 -16.02 -14.53 -10.83
C GLU A 77 -16.72 -15.13 -9.61
N VAL A 78 -16.74 -14.40 -8.49
CA VAL A 78 -17.36 -14.85 -7.25
C VAL A 78 -18.88 -14.98 -7.38
N THR A 79 -19.54 -14.07 -8.09
CA THR A 79 -20.97 -14.18 -8.42
C THR A 79 -21.25 -15.34 -9.37
N GLY A 80 -20.38 -15.57 -10.37
CA GLY A 80 -20.49 -16.66 -11.33
C GLY A 80 -20.43 -18.03 -10.65
N ALA A 81 -19.66 -18.15 -9.56
CA ALA A 81 -19.63 -19.33 -8.69
C ALA A 81 -20.86 -19.50 -7.78
N GLY A 82 -21.87 -18.63 -7.88
CA GLY A 82 -23.14 -18.75 -7.14
C GLY A 82 -23.20 -17.95 -5.83
N SER A 83 -22.18 -17.16 -5.49
CA SER A 83 -22.18 -16.33 -4.29
C SER A 83 -23.12 -15.12 -4.44
N ARG A 84 -24.08 -14.97 -3.52
CA ARG A 84 -25.06 -13.87 -3.53
C ARG A 84 -24.84 -12.78 -2.47
N ARG A 85 -23.99 -13.04 -1.48
CA ARG A 85 -23.65 -12.12 -0.39
C ARG A 85 -22.16 -11.85 -0.42
N ILE A 86 -21.77 -10.79 -1.09
CA ILE A 86 -20.36 -10.44 -1.33
C ILE A 86 -20.02 -9.22 -0.47
N ALA A 87 -18.93 -9.31 0.27
CA ALA A 87 -18.38 -8.20 1.05
C ALA A 87 -16.98 -7.86 0.53
N MET A 88 -16.66 -6.56 0.49
CA MET A 88 -15.32 -6.08 0.18
C MET A 88 -14.58 -5.72 1.47
N ILE A 89 -13.39 -6.28 1.65
CA ILE A 89 -12.47 -5.91 2.71
C ILE A 89 -11.39 -5.04 2.09
N ALA A 90 -11.48 -3.73 2.32
CA ALA A 90 -10.51 -2.76 1.81
C ALA A 90 -9.31 -2.57 2.76
N GLY A 91 -8.25 -1.95 2.25
CA GLY A 91 -7.14 -1.44 3.05
C GLY A 91 -7.57 -0.31 3.99
N PRO A 92 -6.69 0.11 4.92
CA PRO A 92 -6.95 1.26 5.78
C PRO A 92 -7.23 2.53 4.95
N PRO A 93 -8.08 3.45 5.44
CA PRO A 93 -8.34 4.68 4.70
C PRO A 93 -7.04 5.50 4.54
N GLY A 94 -6.92 6.16 3.38
CA GLY A 94 -5.78 7.04 3.10
C GLY A 94 -4.49 6.34 2.67
N CYS A 95 -4.46 5.01 2.52
CA CYS A 95 -3.37 4.35 1.78
C CYS A 95 -3.64 4.36 0.28
N HIS A 96 -2.58 4.39 -0.53
CA HIS A 96 -2.72 4.39 -2.00
C HIS A 96 -3.25 3.09 -2.57
N ARG A 97 -3.17 2.00 -1.82
CA ARG A 97 -3.61 0.69 -2.28
C ARG A 97 -5.07 0.42 -1.99
N GLY A 98 -5.77 -0.12 -2.98
CA GLY A 98 -7.06 -0.78 -2.76
C GLY A 98 -8.20 0.15 -2.35
N ARG A 99 -8.19 1.41 -2.85
CA ARG A 99 -9.32 2.32 -2.66
C ARG A 99 -10.57 1.73 -3.33
N PRO A 100 -11.65 1.46 -2.56
CA PRO A 100 -12.89 0.98 -3.15
C PRO A 100 -13.49 2.02 -4.11
N PRO A 101 -14.14 1.59 -5.20
CA PRO A 101 -14.95 2.50 -6.02
C PRO A 101 -16.05 3.14 -5.17
N ALA A 102 -16.47 4.35 -5.56
CA ALA A 102 -17.54 5.07 -4.87
C ALA A 102 -18.80 4.19 -4.75
N GLY A 103 -19.36 4.08 -3.54
CA GLY A 103 -20.57 3.29 -3.26
C GLY A 103 -20.32 1.91 -2.64
N VAL A 104 -19.07 1.46 -2.51
CA VAL A 104 -18.75 0.23 -1.76
C VAL A 104 -18.34 0.59 -0.33
N VAL A 105 -19.05 0.03 0.66
CA VAL A 105 -18.75 0.21 2.08
C VAL A 105 -17.65 -0.77 2.48
N ALA A 106 -16.50 -0.25 2.89
CA ALA A 106 -15.49 -1.03 3.57
C ALA A 106 -16.05 -1.47 4.93
N VAL A 107 -16.20 -2.77 5.15
CA VAL A 107 -16.58 -3.29 6.47
C VAL A 107 -15.32 -3.32 7.34
N PRO A 108 -15.30 -2.65 8.51
CA PRO A 108 -14.13 -2.69 9.38
C PRO A 108 -13.85 -4.14 9.78
N ARG A 109 -12.59 -4.57 9.65
CA ARG A 109 -12.16 -5.85 10.21
C ARG A 109 -12.44 -5.83 11.71
N ARG A 110 -13.23 -6.79 12.22
CA ARG A 110 -13.26 -7.06 13.67
C ARG A 110 -11.82 -7.37 14.11
N PRO A 111 -11.35 -6.85 15.25
CA PRO A 111 -10.03 -7.18 15.75
C PRO A 111 -9.93 -8.70 15.87
N VAL A 112 -8.96 -9.29 15.17
CA VAL A 112 -8.63 -10.70 15.32
C VAL A 112 -8.08 -10.83 16.74
N ARG A 113 -8.77 -11.59 17.60
CA ARG A 113 -8.19 -11.96 18.89
C ARG A 113 -6.93 -12.77 18.58
N HIS A 114 -5.76 -12.19 18.80
CA HIS A 114 -4.52 -12.96 18.81
C HIS A 114 -4.69 -14.05 19.86
N HIS A 115 -4.68 -15.30 19.41
CA HIS A 115 -4.63 -16.44 20.32
C HIS A 115 -3.27 -16.36 21.00
N ALA A 116 -3.25 -15.96 22.28
CA ALA A 116 -2.02 -15.98 23.06
C ALA A 116 -1.46 -17.42 23.02
N PRO A 117 -0.15 -17.59 22.79
CA PRO A 117 0.47 -18.91 22.89
C PRO A 117 0.18 -19.48 24.28
N ARG A 118 -0.26 -20.74 24.33
CA ARG A 118 -0.44 -21.46 25.61
C ARG A 118 0.90 -21.46 26.35
N PRO A 119 0.93 -21.12 27.65
CA PRO A 119 2.15 -21.20 28.42
C PRO A 119 2.65 -22.66 28.42
N PRO A 120 3.98 -22.88 28.39
CA PRO A 120 4.54 -24.22 28.43
C PRO A 120 4.09 -24.93 29.72
N ASP A 121 3.63 -26.17 29.58
CA ASP A 121 3.31 -27.03 30.71
C ASP A 121 4.52 -27.10 31.63
N ARG A 122 4.34 -26.70 32.89
CA ARG A 122 5.36 -26.90 33.92
C ARG A 122 5.49 -28.40 34.15
N ALA A 123 6.59 -28.98 33.67
CA ALA A 123 7.00 -30.32 34.03
C ALA A 123 7.05 -30.45 35.56
N ARG A 124 6.41 -31.51 36.06
CA ARG A 124 6.49 -31.95 37.46
C ARG A 124 7.84 -32.60 37.75
#